data_AF-A0A843BVI6-F1
#
_entry.id   AF-A0A843BVI6-F1
#
_cell.length_a   1.000
_cell.length_b   1.000
_cell.length_c   1.000
_cell.angle_alpha   90.00
_cell.angle_beta   90.00
_cell.angle_gamma   90.00
#
_symmetry.space_group_name_H-M   'P 1'
#
loop_
_entity.id
_entity.type
_entity.pdbx_description
1 polymer ?
#
loop_
_entity_poly.entity_id
_entity_poly.type
_entity_poly.pdbx_seq_one_letter_code
_entity_poly.pdbx_strand_id
1 'polypeptide(L)' 'MFCGFGMFPWLALSTCNQSHEHVEQVQTGNNSAIEILKERYAKGEITREEFLEIKKDLVS' A
#
# COMPACT_ATOMS: atom_id res chain seq x y z
N MET A 1 17.63 -41.12 31.31
CA MET A 1 17.08 -40.70 30.00
C MET A 1 16.06 -39.61 30.29
N PHE A 2 16.48 -38.35 30.38
CA PHE A 2 15.63 -37.30 30.95
C PHE A 2 14.64 -36.76 29.92
N CYS A 3 13.37 -36.71 30.35
CA CYS A 3 12.29 -35.92 29.79
C CYS A 3 12.72 -34.46 29.61
N GLY A 4 13.12 -34.09 28.41
CA GLY A 4 13.03 -32.71 27.94
C GLY A 4 11.71 -32.58 27.20
N PHE A 5 10.68 -32.04 27.85
CA PHE A 5 9.54 -31.44 27.16
C PHE A 5 10.11 -30.34 26.27
N GLY A 6 10.42 -30.68 25.03
CA GLY A 6 10.78 -29.75 23.98
C GLY A 6 9.59 -28.85 23.76
N MET A 7 9.63 -27.71 24.45
CA MET A 7 8.75 -26.57 24.27
C MET A 7 8.47 -26.47 22.78
N PHE A 8 7.23 -26.75 22.36
CA PHE A 8 6.77 -26.42 21.02
C PHE A 8 7.04 -24.92 20.85
N PRO A 9 8.04 -24.47 20.07
CA PRO A 9 7.94 -23.15 19.53
C PRO A 9 6.94 -23.37 18.41
N TRP A 10 5.67 -23.19 18.74
CA TRP A 10 4.62 -22.85 17.81
C TRP A 10 4.96 -21.46 17.24
N LEU A 11 6.13 -21.37 16.65
CA LEU A 11 6.67 -20.25 15.93
C LEU A 11 7.08 -20.86 14.60
N ALA A 12 6.04 -21.37 13.93
CA ALA A 12 6.03 -21.43 12.49
C ALA A 12 6.62 -20.12 12.01
N LEU A 13 7.64 -20.26 11.18
CA LEU A 13 8.21 -19.23 10.33
C LEU A 13 7.10 -18.68 9.42
N SER A 14 6.19 -17.92 10.02
CA SER A 14 5.10 -17.20 9.39
C SER A 14 5.44 -15.72 9.47
N THR A 15 6.50 -15.36 8.74
CA THR A 15 6.56 -14.06 8.09
C THR A 15 7.23 -14.26 6.73
N CYS A 16 6.57 -15.04 5.87
CA CYS A 16 6.26 -14.50 4.55
C CYS A 16 5.33 -13.28 4.72
N ASN A 17 5.86 -12.24 5.37
CA ASN A 17 5.46 -10.87 5.16
C ASN A 17 6.66 -10.21 4.49
N GLN A 18 7.08 -10.79 3.36
CA GLN A 18 7.42 -9.93 2.25
C GLN A 18 6.11 -9.22 1.90
N SER A 19 5.75 -8.22 2.71
CA SER A 19 5.27 -6.96 2.16
C SER A 19 6.35 -6.62 1.15
N HIS A 20 6.15 -7.13 -0.06
CA HIS A 20 6.44 -6.36 -1.23
C HIS A 20 5.62 -5.10 -1.02
N GLU A 21 6.20 -4.17 -0.26
CA GLU A 21 6.01 -2.76 -0.47
C GLU A 21 6.50 -2.57 -1.90
N HIS A 22 5.62 -2.92 -2.84
CA HIS A 22 5.60 -2.31 -4.14
C HIS A 22 5.24 -0.88 -3.82
N VAL A 23 6.23 -0.10 -3.33
CA VAL A 23 6.29 1.33 -3.61
C VAL A 23 6.14 1.36 -5.10
N GLU A 24 4.92 1.69 -5.48
CA GLU A 24 4.44 1.53 -6.82
C GLU A 24 5.43 2.25 -7.71
N GLN A 25 5.94 1.45 -8.64
CA GLN A 25 6.72 1.84 -9.79
C GLN A 25 6.37 3.29 -10.15
N VAL A 26 7.38 4.16 -10.16
CA VAL A 26 7.33 5.51 -10.73
C VAL A 26 7.03 5.35 -12.23
N GLN A 27 5.78 5.02 -12.56
CA GLN A 27 5.30 4.88 -13.92
C GLN A 27 4.92 6.27 -14.38
N THR A 28 5.90 6.92 -15.01
CA THR A 28 5.74 7.97 -16.01
C THR A 28 4.57 8.93 -15.74
N GLY A 29 4.83 9.95 -14.91
CA GLY A 29 4.17 11.26 -14.90
C GLY A 29 2.70 11.34 -14.51
N ASN A 30 1.83 10.56 -15.15
CA ASN A 30 0.38 10.77 -15.14
C ASN A 30 -0.37 9.67 -14.38
N ASN A 31 0.06 8.41 -14.50
CA ASN A 31 -0.61 7.30 -13.82
C ASN A 31 -0.39 7.39 -12.29
N SER A 32 0.84 7.70 -11.86
CA SER A 32 1.16 7.90 -10.44
C SER A 32 0.47 9.13 -9.84
N ALA A 33 0.30 10.21 -10.60
CA ALA A 33 -0.40 11.40 -10.13
C ALA A 33 -1.89 11.13 -9.85
N ILE A 34 -2.55 10.34 -10.71
CA ILE A 34 -3.95 9.94 -10.53
C ILE A 34 -4.12 8.99 -9.33
N GLU A 35 -3.18 8.07 -9.12
CA GLU A 35 -3.14 7.16 -7.96
C GLU A 35 -3.08 7.94 -6.64
N ILE A 36 -2.13 8.88 -6.53
CA ILE A 36 -1.97 9.75 -5.36
C ILE A 36 -3.25 10.58 -5.13
N LEU A 37 -3.84 11.13 -6.20
CA LEU A 37 -5.06 11.93 -6.11
C LEU A 37 -6.25 11.13 -5.55
N LYS A 38 -6.40 9.86 -5.95
CA LYS A 38 -7.44 8.95 -5.41
C LYS A 38 -7.23 8.68 -3.92
N GLU A 39 -5.98 8.47 -3.51
CA GLU A 39 -5.66 8.18 -2.11
C GLU A 39 -6.03 9.36 -1.19
N ARG A 40 -5.72 10.59 -1.62
CA ARG A 40 -6.06 11.84 -0.89
C ARG A 40 -7.57 12.04 -0.79
N TYR A 41 -8.31 11.72 -1.86
CA TYR A 41 -9.77 11.76 -1.86
C TYR A 41 -10.37 10.71 -0.91
N ALA A 42 -9.84 9.48 -0.90
CA ALA A 42 -10.28 8.43 0.02
C ALA A 42 -10.00 8.78 1.50
N LYS A 43 -8.90 9.50 1.77
CA LYS A 43 -8.60 10.06 3.09
C LYS A 43 -9.52 11.23 3.47
N GLY A 44 -10.23 11.83 2.51
CA GLY A 44 -11.05 13.02 2.73
C GLY A 44 -10.24 14.31 2.85
N GLU A 45 -8.98 14.32 2.42
CA GLU A 45 -8.11 15.50 2.44
C GLU A 45 -8.45 16.50 1.33
N ILE A 46 -9.15 16.06 0.30
CA ILE A 46 -9.62 16.87 -0.81
C ILE A 46 -11.10 16.62 -1.07
N THR A 47 -11.79 17.64 -1.55
CA THR A 47 -13.21 17.57 -1.91
C THR A 47 -13.41 16.92 -3.28
N ARG A 48 -14.67 16.56 -3.59
CA ARG A 48 -15.02 16.00 -4.89
C ARG A 48 -14.75 16.99 -6.03
N GLU A 49 -14.99 18.27 -5.81
CA GLU A 49 -14.73 19.32 -6.80
C GLU A 49 -13.23 19.39 -7.15
N GLU A 50 -12.36 19.47 -6.14
CA GLU A 50 -10.91 19.52 -6.32
C GLU A 50 -10.37 18.26 -7.02
N PHE A 51 -10.88 17.07 -6.64
CA PHE A 51 -10.53 15.82 -7.30
C PHE A 51 -10.84 15.85 -8.81
N LEU A 52 -12.01 16.38 -9.19
CA LEU A 52 -12.44 16.41 -10.59
C LEU A 52 -11.65 17.42 -11.42
N GLU A 53 -11.27 18.56 -10.84
CA GLU A 53 -10.45 19.57 -11.52
C GLU A 53 -9.04 19.05 -11.79
N ILE A 54 -8.36 18.55 -10.77
CA ILE A 54 -7.00 18.01 -10.88
C ILE A 54 -6.98 16.79 -11.81
N LYS A 55 -7.99 15.91 -11.73
CA LYS A 55 -8.08 14.75 -12.62
C LYS A 55 -8.20 15.16 -14.10
N LYS A 56 -8.93 16.25 -14.42
CA LYS A 56 -9.04 16.74 -15.80
C LYS A 56 -7.71 17.30 -16.31
N ASP A 57 -6.97 17.98 -15.44
CA ASP A 57 -5.65 18.52 -15.75
C ASP A 57 -4.63 17.40 -16.05
N LEU A 58 -4.61 16.34 -15.23
CA LEU A 58 -3.70 15.20 -15.38
C LEU A 58 -3.98 14.29 -16.59
N VAL A 59 -5.17 14.39 -17.19
CA VAL A 59 -5.59 13.60 -18.35
C VAL A 59 -5.49 14.41 -19.66
N SER A 60 -5.15 15.70 -19.58
CA SER A 60 -4.97 16.58 -20.75
C SER A 60 -3.69 16.30 -21.53
#